data_AF-A0A285XRI3-F1
#
_entry.id   AF-A0A285XRI3-F1
#
_cell.length_a   1.000
_cell.length_b   1.000
_cell.length_c   1.000
_cell.angle_alpha   90.00
_cell.angle_beta   90.00
_cell.angle_gamma   90.00
#
_symmetry.space_group_name_H-M   'P 1'
#
loop_
_entity.id
_entity.type
_entity.pdbx_description
1 polymer ?
#
loop_
_entity_poly.entity_id
_entity_poly.type
_entity_poly.pdbx_seq_one_letter_code
_entity_poly.pdbx_strand_id
1 'polypeptide(L)'
;MTAGVEGLAAWPPAAVATVVAAAQAVALTAVAGLVGGLWAVLRWRRDVAREERDRAWSRFVWTVEQACDGDVGRAEIGFASADVMYDMQILREGGAVLGTMVLGLITGRESE
;
A
#
# COMPACT_ATOMS: atom_id res chain seq x y z
N MET A 1 26.80 24.93 31.39
CA MET A 1 27.02 24.59 29.97
C MET A 1 27.20 25.87 29.15
N THR A 2 28.28 26.63 29.38
CA THR A 2 28.55 27.92 28.67
C THR A 2 29.86 27.90 27.89
N ALA A 3 30.70 26.87 28.06
CA ALA A 3 32.02 26.75 27.43
C ALA A 3 31.99 26.79 25.89
N GLY A 4 30.87 26.44 25.25
CA GLY A 4 30.72 26.56 23.80
C GLY A 4 30.46 27.98 23.29
N VAL A 5 29.89 28.86 24.13
CA VAL A 5 29.50 30.23 23.76
C VAL A 5 30.70 31.18 23.83
N GLU A 6 31.59 30.99 24.81
CA GLU A 6 32.82 31.79 24.98
C GLU A 6 33.81 31.60 23.82
N GLY A 7 33.91 30.38 23.26
CA GLY A 7 34.77 30.10 22.09
C GLY A 7 34.25 30.71 20.78
N LEU A 8 32.92 30.82 20.61
CA LEU A 8 32.30 31.45 19.43
C LEU A 8 32.50 32.97 19.40
N ALA A 9 32.60 33.62 20.57
CA ALA A 9 32.82 35.06 20.67
C ALA A 9 34.22 35.50 20.19
N ALA A 10 35.19 34.57 20.14
CA ALA A 10 36.54 34.83 19.65
C ALA A 10 36.68 34.69 18.12
N TRP A 11 35.65 34.17 17.43
CA TRP A 11 35.68 33.93 15.99
C TRP A 11 35.22 35.16 15.21
N PRO A 12 35.78 35.42 14.01
CA PRO A 12 35.26 36.47 13.16
C PRO A 12 33.79 36.15 12.79
N PRO A 13 32.88 37.14 12.80
CA PRO A 13 31.44 36.91 12.65
C PRO A 13 31.07 36.22 11.34
N ALA A 14 31.87 36.41 10.28
CA ALA A 14 31.71 35.69 9.02
C ALA A 14 31.89 34.17 9.16
N ALA A 15 32.82 33.71 10.00
CA ALA A 15 33.06 32.29 10.24
C ALA A 15 31.94 31.64 11.08
N VAL A 16 31.36 32.38 12.03
CA VAL A 16 30.19 31.92 12.77
C VAL A 16 28.98 31.79 11.83
N ALA A 17 28.76 32.80 10.98
CA ALA A 17 27.67 32.79 10.01
C ALA A 17 27.76 31.62 9.03
N THR A 18 28.96 31.27 8.54
CA THR A 18 29.15 30.15 7.61
C THR A 18 28.87 28.80 8.27
N VAL A 19 29.32 28.59 9.52
CA VAL A 19 29.05 27.34 10.26
C VAL A 19 27.56 27.21 10.55
N VAL A 20 26.89 28.28 10.98
CA VAL A 20 25.44 28.27 11.22
C VAL A 20 24.68 27.99 9.93
N ALA A 21 25.05 28.64 8.82
CA ALA A 21 24.43 28.39 7.53
C ALA A 21 24.64 26.94 7.06
N ALA A 22 25.84 26.39 7.22
CA ALA A 22 26.13 25.00 6.91
C ALA A 22 25.32 24.03 7.78
N ALA A 23 25.24 24.28 9.10
CA ALA A 23 24.45 23.48 10.02
C ALA A 23 22.95 23.52 9.67
N GLN A 24 22.41 24.70 9.32
CA GLN A 24 21.04 24.84 8.85
C GLN A 24 20.81 24.09 7.54
N ALA A 25 21.71 24.21 6.57
CA ALA A 25 21.60 23.48 5.30
C ALA A 25 21.60 21.97 5.51
N VAL A 26 22.47 21.45 6.37
CA VAL A 26 22.52 20.02 6.73
C VAL A 26 21.23 19.59 7.42
N ALA A 27 20.75 20.37 8.40
CA ALA A 27 19.51 20.07 9.11
C ALA A 27 18.30 20.03 8.16
N LEU A 28 18.17 21.02 7.27
CA LEU A 28 17.10 21.06 6.28
C LEU A 28 17.17 19.90 5.30
N THR A 29 18.37 19.55 4.84
CA THR A 29 18.57 18.39 3.94
C THR A 29 18.20 17.09 4.63
N ALA A 30 18.57 16.92 5.90
CA ALA A 30 18.21 15.74 6.68
C ALA A 30 16.69 15.63 6.87
N VAL A 31 16.01 16.73 7.20
CA VAL A 31 14.54 16.76 7.34
C VAL A 31 13.87 16.44 6.01
N ALA A 32 14.31 17.06 4.91
CA ALA A 32 13.76 16.79 3.58
C ALA A 32 13.94 15.32 3.19
N GLY A 33 15.12 14.74 3.47
CA GLY A 33 15.40 13.32 3.24
C GLY A 33 14.49 12.40 4.06
N LEU A 34 14.27 12.71 5.33
CA LEU A 34 13.36 11.94 6.20
C LEU A 34 11.91 12.01 5.72
N VAL A 35 11.42 13.20 5.38
CA VAL A 35 10.05 13.41 4.88
C VAL A 35 9.87 12.71 3.54
N GLY A 36 10.82 12.86 2.61
CA GLY A 36 10.80 12.20 1.31
C GLY A 36 10.85 10.68 1.44
N GLY A 37 11.70 10.16 2.31
CA GLY A 37 11.80 8.72 2.59
C GLY A 37 10.51 8.16 3.19
N LEU A 38 9.94 8.83 4.20
CA LEU A 38 8.69 8.41 4.82
C LEU A 38 7.53 8.44 3.81
N TRP A 39 7.45 9.50 3.00
CA TRP A 39 6.43 9.63 1.97
C TRP A 39 6.56 8.54 0.90
N ALA A 40 7.79 8.23 0.47
CA ALA A 40 8.05 7.14 -0.48
C ALA A 40 7.59 5.78 0.06
N VAL A 41 7.84 5.50 1.35
CA VAL A 41 7.37 4.27 2.00
C VAL A 41 5.84 4.25 2.08
N LEU A 42 5.20 5.35 2.50
CA LEU A 42 3.73 5.42 2.56
C LEU A 42 3.09 5.27 1.19
N ARG A 43 3.67 5.89 0.15
CA ARG A 43 3.22 5.75 -1.23
C ARG A 43 3.38 4.31 -1.70
N TRP A 44 4.53 3.69 -1.48
CA TRP A 44 4.77 2.29 -1.83
C TRP A 44 3.77 1.36 -1.16
N ARG A 45 3.48 1.55 0.13
CA ARG A 45 2.47 0.75 0.83
C ARG A 45 1.07 0.91 0.22
N ARG A 46 0.69 2.13 -0.16
CA ARG A 46 -0.59 2.39 -0.84
C ARG A 46 -0.63 1.79 -2.24
N ASP A 47 0.47 1.83 -2.97
CA ASP A 47 0.57 1.26 -4.32
C ASP A 47 0.52 -0.27 -4.27
N VAL A 48 1.22 -0.91 -3.33
CA VAL A 48 1.15 -2.37 -3.10
C VAL A 48 -0.27 -2.80 -2.75
N ALA A 49 -0.96 -2.06 -1.86
CA ALA A 49 -2.35 -2.36 -1.52
C ALA A 49 -3.29 -2.25 -2.72
N ARG A 50 -3.04 -1.29 -3.64
CA ARG A 50 -3.79 -1.18 -4.90
C ARG A 50 -3.51 -2.34 -5.84
N GLU A 51 -2.24 -2.69 -6.04
CA GLU A 51 -1.86 -3.82 -6.89
C GLU A 51 -2.39 -5.16 -6.37
N GLU A 52 -2.37 -5.37 -5.05
CA GLU A 52 -2.94 -6.57 -4.43
C GLU A 52 -4.46 -6.64 -4.66
N ARG A 53 -5.16 -5.51 -4.53
CA ARG A 53 -6.59 -5.40 -4.82
C ARG A 53 -6.90 -5.66 -6.29
N ASP A 54 -6.12 -5.11 -7.21
CA ASP A 54 -6.32 -5.31 -8.65
C ASP A 54 -6.04 -6.75 -9.08
N ARG A 55 -5.01 -7.39 -8.50
CA ARG A 55 -4.74 -8.83 -8.72
C ARG A 55 -5.86 -9.70 -8.16
N ALA A 56 -6.37 -9.39 -6.97
CA ALA A 56 -7.52 -10.09 -6.39
C ALA A 56 -8.78 -9.92 -7.25
N TRP A 57 -9.03 -8.71 -7.75
CA TRP A 57 -10.17 -8.41 -8.63
C TRP A 57 -10.05 -9.10 -9.99
N SER A 58 -8.85 -9.12 -10.58
CA SER A 58 -8.58 -9.83 -11.83
C SER A 58 -8.86 -11.33 -11.71
N ARG A 59 -8.46 -11.97 -10.60
CA ARG A 59 -8.79 -13.38 -10.31
C ARG A 59 -10.29 -13.59 -10.12
N PHE A 60 -10.95 -12.68 -9.41
CA PHE A 60 -12.41 -12.73 -9.22
C PHE A 60 -13.15 -12.70 -10.57
N VAL A 61 -12.82 -11.73 -11.43
CA VAL A 61 -13.44 -11.61 -12.77
C VAL A 61 -13.20 -12.87 -13.60
N TRP A 62 -11.99 -13.42 -13.58
CA TRP A 62 -11.69 -14.67 -14.27
C TRP A 62 -12.54 -15.83 -13.75
N THR A 63 -12.69 -15.99 -12.43
CA THR A 63 -13.52 -17.02 -11.82
C THR A 63 -14.99 -16.90 -12.24
N VAL A 64 -15.53 -15.68 -12.23
CA VAL A 64 -16.91 -15.41 -12.68
C VAL A 64 -17.07 -15.74 -14.17
N GLU A 65 -16.11 -15.34 -15.01
CA GLU A 65 -16.13 -15.61 -16.45
C GLU A 65 -16.12 -17.12 -16.73
N GLN A 66 -15.27 -17.89 -16.03
CA GLN A 66 -15.24 -19.35 -16.16
C GLN A 66 -16.55 -19.98 -15.70
N ALA A 67 -17.11 -19.54 -14.57
CA ALA A 67 -18.37 -20.08 -14.02
C ALA A 67 -19.58 -19.82 -14.94
N CYS A 68 -19.56 -18.73 -15.70
CA CYS A 68 -20.59 -18.38 -16.67
C CYS A 68 -20.34 -18.92 -18.09
N ASP A 69 -19.25 -19.67 -18.32
CA ASP A 69 -18.93 -20.23 -19.63
C ASP A 69 -19.95 -21.32 -20.02
N GLY A 70 -20.28 -21.40 -21.31
CA GLY A 70 -21.17 -22.44 -21.85
C GLY A 70 -20.51 -23.81 -21.97
N ASP A 71 -19.17 -23.86 -21.90
CA ASP A 71 -18.37 -25.08 -21.83
C ASP A 71 -18.38 -25.63 -20.39
N VAL A 72 -19.01 -26.82 -20.22
CA VAL A 72 -19.17 -27.48 -18.92
C VAL A 72 -17.85 -27.64 -18.17
N GLY A 73 -16.75 -27.96 -18.87
CA GLY A 73 -15.45 -28.14 -18.23
C GLY A 73 -14.89 -26.83 -17.65
N ARG A 74 -15.17 -25.70 -18.29
CA ARG A 74 -14.78 -24.37 -17.80
C ARG A 74 -15.69 -23.88 -16.69
N ALA A 75 -16.99 -24.14 -16.81
CA ALA A 75 -17.96 -23.87 -15.75
C ALA A 75 -17.59 -24.58 -14.45
N GLU A 76 -17.25 -25.87 -14.49
CA GLU A 76 -16.81 -26.65 -13.32
C GLU A 76 -15.54 -26.07 -12.68
N ILE A 77 -14.55 -25.65 -13.48
CA ILE A 77 -13.34 -24.98 -12.98
C ILE A 77 -13.71 -23.64 -12.32
N GLY A 78 -14.66 -22.90 -12.92
CA GLY A 78 -15.22 -21.68 -12.35
C GLY A 78 -15.83 -21.91 -10.97
N PHE A 79 -16.73 -22.88 -10.82
CA PHE A 79 -17.36 -23.23 -9.54
C PHE A 79 -16.35 -23.66 -8.47
N ALA A 80 -15.39 -24.53 -8.82
CA ALA A 80 -14.34 -24.96 -7.89
C ALA A 80 -13.46 -23.79 -7.44
N SER A 81 -13.10 -22.89 -8.38
CA SER A 81 -12.31 -21.71 -8.04
C SER A 81 -13.10 -20.70 -7.18
N ALA A 82 -14.42 -20.62 -7.38
CA ALA A 82 -15.31 -19.79 -6.59
C ALA A 82 -15.40 -20.27 -5.14
N ASP A 83 -15.54 -21.57 -4.90
CA ASP A 83 -15.58 -22.12 -3.53
C ASP A 83 -14.27 -21.85 -2.77
N VAL A 84 -13.12 -22.05 -3.44
CA VAL A 84 -11.80 -21.73 -2.86
C VAL A 84 -11.64 -20.24 -2.57
N MET A 85 -12.11 -19.36 -3.46
CA MET A 85 -12.06 -17.91 -3.25
C MET A 85 -12.98 -17.43 -2.13
N TYR A 86 -14.14 -18.06 -1.97
CA TYR A 86 -15.08 -17.78 -0.90
C TYR A 86 -14.45 -18.11 0.46
N ASP A 87 -13.85 -19.29 0.59
CA ASP A 87 -13.23 -19.74 1.83
C ASP A 87 -11.98 -18.93 2.21
N MET A 88 -11.20 -18.46 1.23
CA MET A 88 -10.00 -17.67 1.50
C MET A 88 -10.25 -16.18 1.79
N GLN A 89 -11.48 -15.68 1.63
CA GLN A 89 -11.82 -14.25 1.82
C GLN A 89 -10.84 -13.29 1.13
N ILE A 90 -10.43 -13.62 -0.11
CA ILE A 90 -9.41 -12.87 -0.86
C ILE A 90 -9.84 -11.42 -1.15
N LEU A 91 -11.14 -11.14 -1.18
CA LEU A 91 -11.68 -9.81 -1.41
C LEU A 91 -11.81 -9.03 -0.10
N ARG A 92 -11.15 -7.88 -0.02
CA ARG A 92 -11.18 -6.97 1.13
C ARG A 92 -11.86 -5.64 0.80
N GLU A 93 -12.31 -4.94 1.84
CA GLU A 93 -12.91 -3.58 1.78
C GLU A 93 -14.13 -3.47 0.85
N GLY A 94 -14.29 -2.36 0.12
CA GLY A 94 -15.49 -2.06 -0.67
C GLY A 94 -15.81 -3.05 -1.82
N GLY A 95 -14.89 -3.95 -2.17
CA GLY A 95 -15.14 -5.05 -3.11
C GLY A 95 -15.60 -6.36 -2.45
N ALA A 96 -15.46 -6.47 -1.13
CA ALA A 96 -15.77 -7.69 -0.39
C ALA A 96 -17.26 -8.01 -0.46
N VAL A 97 -18.14 -7.04 -0.18
CA VAL A 97 -19.59 -7.25 -0.12
C VAL A 97 -20.16 -7.76 -1.45
N LEU A 98 -19.81 -7.09 -2.55
CA LEU A 98 -20.29 -7.48 -3.88
C LEU A 98 -19.74 -8.85 -4.29
N GLY A 99 -18.44 -9.08 -4.09
CA GLY A 99 -17.85 -10.35 -4.49
C GLY A 99 -18.29 -11.52 -3.63
N THR A 100 -18.45 -11.36 -2.32
CA THR A 100 -19.01 -12.43 -1.46
C THR A 100 -20.43 -12.79 -1.85
N MET A 101 -21.24 -11.80 -2.27
CA MET A 101 -22.59 -12.06 -2.79
C MET A 101 -22.54 -12.86 -4.09
N VAL A 102 -21.73 -12.44 -5.07
CA VAL A 102 -21.57 -13.15 -6.35
C VAL A 102 -20.99 -14.56 -6.15
N LEU A 103 -19.96 -14.71 -5.31
CA LEU A 103 -19.37 -16.00 -4.98
C LEU A 103 -20.38 -16.90 -4.26
N GLY A 104 -21.19 -16.36 -3.34
CA GLY A 104 -22.28 -17.09 -2.69
C GLY A 104 -23.33 -17.57 -3.68
N LEU A 105 -23.69 -16.74 -4.66
CA LEU A 105 -24.65 -17.07 -5.72
C LEU A 105 -24.10 -18.14 -6.68
N ILE A 106 -22.82 -18.08 -7.02
CA ILE A 106 -22.14 -19.11 -7.85
C ILE A 106 -22.03 -20.44 -7.10
N THR A 107 -21.67 -20.41 -5.82
CA THR A 107 -21.46 -21.62 -5.00
C THR A 107 -22.75 -22.18 -4.38
N GLY A 108 -23.86 -21.45 -4.47
CA GLY A 108 -25.12 -21.79 -3.81
C GLY A 108 -25.10 -21.62 -2.29
N ARG A 109 -24.15 -20.85 -1.74
CA ARG A 109 -23.95 -20.62 -0.30
C ARG A 109 -24.59 -19.32 0.19
N GLU A 110 -25.60 -18.79 -0.52
CA GLU A 110 -26.32 -17.58 -0.10
C GLU A 110 -27.02 -17.80 1.25
N SER A 111 -26.41 -17.27 2.32
CA SER A 111 -26.94 -16.99 3.66
C SER A 111 -27.93 -18.01 4.26
N GLU A 112 -27.40 -18.89 5.11
CA GLU A 112 -28.05 -19.12 6.42
C GLU A 112 -27.89 -17.88 7.32
#